data_AF-A0A522Q8F6-F1
#
_entry.id   AF-A0A522Q8F6-F1
#
_cell.length_a   1.000
_cell.length_b   1.000
_cell.length_c   1.000
_cell.angle_alpha   90.00
_cell.angle_beta   90.00
_cell.angle_gamma   90.00
#
_symmetry.space_group_name_H-M   'P 1'
#
loop_
_entity.id
_entity.type
_entity.pdbx_description
1 polymer ?
#
loop_
_entity_poly.entity_id
_entity_poly.type
_entity_poly.pdbx_seq_one_letter_code
_entity_poly.pdbx_strand_id
1 'polypeptide(L)'
;EVLAALATEFGLPLVATTAAHYGGPSRRPLATAMAAVRARSTLDDMDGWLPAWAGQHLRSGEEMAARFAPWPSAVANAARLGREIAFSLKLIAPSLPPFPCPGGLDEMAYLRQLTYDGARLRFAGTAHERRAYDMIEHELAIIDELGFPGYFLVVWDLVRFCRESGILCQGRGSAANSAVCYALRVTAVDAVRHELMFERFLAPERGEPPDIDIDIESGRREEVIQYVYAKHGREHAAQVANVITYRPKSAVRDVAKALGYSLGQQDAWASEASLRAEHEFGIGSDQGVPEQVVQLAAELQNSPRHLGIHSGGMVMCDRPVIEVCPVEWGRMAGRTVLQWDKDDCAEIGLVKFDLLGLGMLSAIRYCFELIRDHHGVTYDLHSIPKESPCVYDMLCAADSVGVFQVESRAQMATLPRLRPRNFYDLAIEIALIRPGPIQGDSVHPYIRRRQGLEPVTYAHPRLEGPLRRTLGIPLFQEQLMQLAIAD
;
A
#
# COMPACT_ATOMS: atom_id res chain seq x y z
N GLU A 1 -40.16 -31.78 -1.68
CA GLU A 1 -40.69 -33.14 -1.89
C GLU A 1 -40.12 -33.82 -3.13
N VAL A 2 -40.39 -33.33 -4.36
CA VAL A 2 -39.85 -33.96 -5.59
C VAL A 2 -38.33 -34.14 -5.55
N LEU A 3 -37.56 -33.08 -5.20
CA LEU A 3 -36.11 -33.19 -5.05
C LEU A 3 -35.67 -34.16 -3.94
N ALA A 4 -36.47 -34.32 -2.89
CA ALA A 4 -36.17 -35.25 -1.80
C ALA A 4 -36.44 -36.71 -2.21
N ALA A 5 -37.49 -36.95 -2.98
CA ALA A 5 -37.77 -38.25 -3.57
C ALA A 5 -36.65 -38.67 -4.54
N LEU A 6 -36.22 -37.76 -5.42
CA LEU A 6 -35.07 -37.99 -6.31
C LEU A 6 -33.79 -38.28 -5.54
N ALA A 7 -33.48 -37.48 -4.50
CA ALA A 7 -32.30 -37.74 -3.68
C ALA A 7 -32.35 -39.13 -3.03
N THR A 8 -33.53 -39.58 -2.59
CA THR A 8 -33.72 -40.93 -2.04
C THR A 8 -33.53 -42.02 -3.09
N GLU A 9 -34.11 -41.84 -4.28
CA GLU A 9 -34.00 -42.77 -5.41
C GLU A 9 -32.54 -43.00 -5.85
N PHE A 10 -31.74 -41.93 -5.87
CA PHE A 10 -30.33 -41.99 -6.27
C PHE A 10 -29.35 -42.15 -5.09
N GLY A 11 -29.83 -42.31 -3.86
CA GLY A 11 -28.99 -42.47 -2.67
C GLY A 11 -28.13 -41.25 -2.33
N LEU A 12 -28.59 -40.04 -2.68
CA LEU A 12 -27.89 -38.78 -2.46
C LEU A 12 -28.33 -38.11 -1.14
N PRO A 13 -27.42 -37.48 -0.38
CA PRO A 13 -27.78 -36.72 0.81
C PRO A 13 -28.44 -35.39 0.43
N LEU A 14 -29.48 -35.01 1.19
CA LEU A 14 -30.03 -33.66 1.13
C LEU A 14 -29.18 -32.68 1.96
N VAL A 15 -29.07 -31.45 1.48
CA VAL A 15 -28.38 -30.34 2.16
C VAL A 15 -29.30 -29.13 2.16
N ALA A 16 -29.57 -28.57 3.35
CA ALA A 16 -30.36 -27.35 3.48
C ALA A 16 -29.50 -26.10 3.30
N THR A 17 -29.98 -25.12 2.54
CA THR A 17 -29.32 -23.81 2.38
C THR A 17 -30.31 -22.68 2.63
N THR A 18 -29.80 -21.52 3.06
CA THR A 18 -30.61 -20.30 3.21
C THR A 18 -30.76 -19.54 1.90
N ALA A 19 -29.84 -19.77 0.95
CA ALA A 19 -29.64 -18.93 -0.23
C ALA A 19 -29.62 -17.43 0.15
N ALA A 20 -28.88 -17.11 1.22
CA ALA A 20 -28.87 -15.78 1.79
C ALA A 20 -28.16 -14.77 0.87
N HIS A 21 -28.76 -13.60 0.71
CA HIS A 21 -28.21 -12.44 0.02
C HIS A 21 -27.95 -11.26 0.98
N TYR A 22 -28.43 -11.35 2.22
CA TYR A 22 -28.31 -10.29 3.22
C TYR A 22 -28.25 -10.84 4.65
N GLY A 23 -27.70 -10.06 5.59
CA GLY A 23 -27.44 -10.53 6.95
C GLY A 23 -28.70 -10.74 7.81
N GLY A 24 -29.76 -9.96 7.60
CA GLY A 24 -30.98 -10.06 8.39
C GLY A 24 -32.18 -9.38 7.71
N PRO A 25 -33.42 -9.63 8.15
CA PRO A 25 -34.62 -9.13 7.48
C PRO A 25 -34.64 -7.61 7.23
N SER A 26 -34.06 -6.81 8.14
CA SER A 26 -33.97 -5.35 8.02
C SER A 26 -33.13 -4.88 6.83
N ARG A 27 -32.20 -5.71 6.33
CA ARG A 27 -31.34 -5.40 5.17
C ARG A 27 -32.00 -5.69 3.83
N ARG A 28 -33.23 -6.23 3.81
CA ARG A 28 -33.95 -6.53 2.58
C ARG A 28 -34.09 -5.32 1.64
N PRO A 29 -34.50 -4.11 2.10
CA PRO A 29 -34.62 -2.95 1.21
C PRO A 29 -33.32 -2.63 0.49
N LEU A 30 -32.19 -2.65 1.20
CA LEU A 30 -30.86 -2.44 0.61
C LEU A 30 -30.52 -3.52 -0.42
N ALA A 31 -30.73 -4.80 -0.08
CA ALA A 31 -30.42 -5.91 -0.99
C ALA A 31 -31.23 -5.82 -2.30
N THR A 32 -32.52 -5.46 -2.21
CA THR A 32 -33.38 -5.23 -3.37
C THR A 32 -32.89 -4.05 -4.20
N ALA A 33 -32.55 -2.92 -3.56
CA ALA A 33 -31.99 -1.76 -4.26
C ALA A 33 -30.66 -2.10 -4.96
N MET A 34 -29.78 -2.87 -4.30
CA MET A 34 -28.54 -3.35 -4.90
C MET A 34 -28.76 -4.30 -6.10
N ALA A 35 -29.82 -5.11 -6.07
CA ALA A 35 -30.21 -5.91 -7.23
C ALA A 35 -30.55 -5.02 -8.44
N ALA A 36 -31.27 -3.92 -8.22
CA ALA A 36 -31.54 -2.89 -9.23
C ALA A 36 -30.28 -2.19 -9.74
N VAL A 37 -29.38 -1.79 -8.84
CA VAL A 37 -28.08 -1.22 -9.22
C VAL A 37 -27.30 -2.19 -10.12
N ARG A 38 -27.21 -3.47 -9.71
CA ARG A 38 -26.49 -4.51 -10.47
C ARG A 38 -27.11 -4.74 -11.85
N ALA A 39 -28.44 -4.80 -11.94
CA ALA A 39 -29.16 -4.95 -13.20
C ALA A 39 -29.16 -3.68 -14.06
N ARG A 40 -28.62 -2.56 -13.55
CA ARG A 40 -28.64 -1.23 -14.18
C ARG A 40 -30.07 -0.74 -14.48
N SER A 41 -31.03 -1.12 -13.64
CA SER A 41 -32.46 -0.88 -13.81
C SER A 41 -33.05 -0.19 -12.57
N THR A 42 -34.36 0.07 -12.57
CA THR A 42 -35.10 0.62 -11.44
C THR A 42 -35.80 -0.51 -10.68
N LEU A 43 -36.25 -0.26 -9.44
CA LEU A 43 -37.06 -1.23 -8.69
C LEU A 43 -38.38 -1.54 -9.40
N ASP A 44 -39.03 -0.54 -9.98
CA ASP A 44 -40.31 -0.71 -10.68
C ASP A 44 -40.15 -1.63 -11.91
N ASP A 45 -39.09 -1.43 -12.69
CA ASP A 45 -38.77 -2.28 -13.84
C ASP A 45 -38.38 -3.70 -13.43
N MET A 46 -37.81 -3.86 -12.24
CA MET A 46 -37.35 -5.14 -11.72
C MET A 46 -38.41 -5.93 -10.95
N ASP A 47 -39.60 -5.39 -10.68
CA ASP A 47 -40.59 -6.01 -9.79
C ASP A 47 -40.82 -7.51 -10.07
N GLY A 48 -41.05 -7.87 -11.34
CA GLY A 48 -41.26 -9.26 -11.77
C GLY A 48 -40.03 -10.18 -11.68
N TRP A 49 -38.83 -9.62 -11.47
CA TRP A 49 -37.56 -10.33 -11.32
C TRP A 49 -37.07 -10.39 -9.87
N LEU A 50 -37.68 -9.60 -8.98
CA LEU A 50 -37.32 -9.59 -7.57
C LEU A 50 -37.84 -10.86 -6.89
N PRO A 51 -37.12 -11.38 -5.87
CA PRO A 51 -37.57 -12.55 -5.13
C PRO A 51 -38.97 -12.32 -4.53
N ALA A 52 -39.92 -13.17 -4.90
CA ALA A 52 -41.29 -13.13 -4.38
C ALA A 52 -41.36 -13.34 -2.85
N TRP A 53 -40.31 -13.91 -2.25
CA TRP A 53 -40.25 -14.23 -0.82
C TRP A 53 -39.15 -13.41 -0.10
N ALA A 54 -39.47 -12.93 1.10
CA ALA A 54 -38.65 -11.99 1.87
C ALA A 54 -37.53 -12.64 2.72
N GLY A 55 -37.27 -13.94 2.56
CA GLY A 55 -36.51 -14.71 3.55
C GLY A 55 -35.08 -15.05 3.16
N GLN A 56 -34.50 -14.40 2.15
CA GLN A 56 -33.10 -14.58 1.70
C GLN A 56 -32.09 -13.94 2.68
N HIS A 57 -32.35 -14.02 3.98
CA HIS A 57 -31.40 -13.65 5.02
C HIS A 57 -30.70 -14.87 5.61
N LEU A 58 -29.59 -14.62 6.30
CA LEU A 58 -28.98 -15.63 7.18
C LEU A 58 -29.96 -15.99 8.31
N ARG A 59 -30.35 -17.26 8.36
CA ARG A 59 -31.28 -17.81 9.36
C ARG A 59 -30.54 -18.56 10.45
N SER A 60 -31.13 -18.61 11.64
CA SER A 60 -30.62 -19.41 12.74
C SER A 60 -30.80 -20.92 12.46
N GLY A 61 -30.08 -21.75 13.21
CA GLY A 61 -30.24 -23.20 13.14
C GLY A 61 -31.67 -23.65 13.50
N GLU A 62 -32.32 -22.98 14.45
CA GLU A 62 -33.70 -23.27 14.86
C GLU A 62 -34.70 -22.95 13.75
N GLU A 63 -34.57 -21.79 13.10
CA GLU A 63 -35.41 -21.42 11.97
C GLU A 63 -35.26 -22.38 10.80
N MET A 64 -34.03 -22.85 10.54
CA MET A 64 -33.75 -23.85 9.53
C MET A 64 -34.32 -25.22 9.90
N ALA A 65 -34.20 -25.65 11.16
CA ALA A 65 -34.77 -26.90 11.65
C ALA A 65 -36.30 -26.91 11.56
N ALA A 66 -36.95 -25.81 11.92
CA ALA A 66 -38.40 -25.66 11.78
C ALA A 66 -38.83 -25.69 10.29
N ARG A 67 -38.11 -24.97 9.42
CA ARG A 67 -38.43 -24.90 7.98
C ARG A 67 -38.23 -26.24 7.27
N PHE A 68 -37.20 -26.99 7.66
CA PHE A 68 -36.86 -28.30 7.09
C PHE A 68 -37.28 -29.45 8.03
N ALA A 69 -38.32 -29.26 8.86
CA ALA A 69 -38.82 -30.30 9.77
C ALA A 69 -39.17 -31.64 9.09
N PRO A 70 -39.69 -31.67 7.84
CA PRO A 70 -39.89 -32.93 7.11
C PRO A 70 -38.57 -33.62 6.68
N TRP A 71 -37.45 -32.90 6.67
CA TRP A 71 -36.12 -33.38 6.25
C TRP A 71 -35.03 -32.96 7.25
N PRO A 72 -35.07 -33.42 8.51
CA PRO A 72 -34.17 -32.95 9.56
C PRO A 72 -32.69 -33.26 9.26
N SER A 73 -32.43 -34.35 8.53
CA SER A 73 -31.09 -34.71 8.09
C SER A 73 -30.47 -33.66 7.15
N ALA A 74 -31.26 -32.88 6.42
CA ALA A 74 -30.74 -31.87 5.49
C ALA A 74 -29.99 -30.74 6.20
N VAL A 75 -30.48 -30.31 7.37
CA VAL A 75 -29.83 -29.28 8.21
C VAL A 75 -28.57 -29.85 8.86
N ALA A 76 -28.65 -31.07 9.40
CA ALA A 76 -27.49 -31.74 10.00
C ALA A 76 -26.38 -32.02 8.97
N ASN A 77 -26.75 -32.41 7.74
CA ASN A 77 -25.83 -32.62 6.64
C ASN A 77 -25.12 -31.34 6.23
N ALA A 78 -25.82 -30.20 6.18
CA ALA A 78 -25.19 -28.90 5.90
C ALA A 78 -24.10 -28.56 6.93
N ALA A 79 -24.39 -28.76 8.22
CA ALA A 79 -23.43 -28.52 9.30
C ALA A 79 -22.25 -29.51 9.26
N ARG A 80 -22.50 -30.79 8.93
CA ARG A 80 -21.44 -31.79 8.75
C ARG A 80 -20.54 -31.44 7.58
N LEU A 81 -21.13 -31.16 6.41
CA LEU A 81 -20.40 -30.78 5.21
C LEU A 81 -19.53 -29.53 5.47
N GLY A 82 -20.10 -28.51 6.13
CA GLY A 82 -19.37 -27.29 6.48
C GLY A 82 -18.13 -27.55 7.36
N ARG A 83 -18.18 -28.53 8.27
CA ARG A 83 -17.01 -28.95 9.07
C ARG A 83 -15.99 -29.73 8.26
N GLU A 84 -16.43 -30.57 7.33
CA GLU A 84 -15.56 -31.40 6.48
C GLU A 84 -14.77 -30.55 5.47
N ILE A 85 -15.35 -29.44 5.00
CA ILE A 85 -14.71 -28.54 4.03
C ILE A 85 -14.04 -27.32 4.70
N ALA A 86 -13.98 -27.26 6.03
CA ALA A 86 -13.32 -26.17 6.73
C ALA A 86 -11.81 -26.29 6.61
N PHE A 87 -11.14 -25.24 6.16
CA PHE A 87 -9.69 -25.18 6.05
C PHE A 87 -9.16 -23.81 6.47
N SER A 88 -7.89 -23.75 6.87
CA SER A 88 -7.22 -22.49 7.18
C SER A 88 -6.61 -21.88 5.93
N LEU A 89 -6.82 -20.58 5.71
CA LEU A 89 -6.14 -19.85 4.64
C LEU A 89 -4.61 -19.80 4.83
N LYS A 90 -4.09 -20.11 6.02
CA LYS A 90 -2.63 -20.26 6.22
C LYS A 90 -2.05 -21.45 5.45
N LEU A 91 -2.86 -22.43 5.07
CA LEU A 91 -2.41 -23.59 4.28
C LEU A 91 -1.98 -23.22 2.86
N ILE A 92 -2.46 -22.09 2.34
CA ILE A 92 -2.18 -21.63 0.98
C ILE A 92 -1.16 -20.49 0.94
N ALA A 93 -0.55 -20.13 2.08
CA ALA A 93 0.52 -19.14 2.15
C ALA A 93 1.68 -19.55 1.19
N PRO A 94 2.00 -18.73 0.19
CA PRO A 94 3.08 -19.03 -0.76
C PRO A 94 4.43 -18.62 -0.20
N SER A 95 5.50 -19.16 -0.79
CA SER A 95 6.85 -18.64 -0.61
C SER A 95 7.22 -17.74 -1.80
N LEU A 96 8.32 -17.00 -1.68
CA LEU A 96 8.94 -16.38 -2.84
C LEU A 96 9.50 -17.48 -3.76
N PRO A 97 9.43 -17.31 -5.10
CA PRO A 97 10.12 -18.21 -6.01
C PRO A 97 11.63 -18.13 -5.76
N PRO A 98 12.35 -19.26 -5.74
CA PRO A 98 13.80 -19.27 -5.60
C PRO A 98 14.47 -18.39 -6.66
N PHE A 99 15.41 -17.55 -6.25
CA PHE A 99 16.12 -16.67 -7.15
C PHE A 99 17.22 -17.43 -7.91
N PRO A 100 17.30 -17.31 -9.25
CA PRO A 100 18.30 -18.01 -10.04
C PRO A 100 19.71 -17.43 -9.77
N CYS A 101 20.51 -18.16 -9.01
CA CYS A 101 21.86 -17.74 -8.62
C CYS A 101 22.94 -18.35 -9.54
N PRO A 102 23.93 -17.56 -10.00
CA PRO A 102 24.99 -18.04 -10.89
C PRO A 102 26.00 -18.93 -10.15
N GLY A 103 26.67 -19.81 -10.89
CA GLY A 103 27.84 -20.54 -10.38
C GLY A 103 27.54 -21.55 -9.25
N GLY A 104 26.28 -21.95 -9.07
CA GLY A 104 25.88 -22.86 -7.99
C GLY A 104 25.87 -22.21 -6.60
N LEU A 105 25.94 -20.88 -6.53
CA LEU A 105 25.75 -20.14 -5.28
C LEU A 105 24.31 -20.31 -4.77
N ASP A 106 24.13 -20.26 -3.47
CA ASP A 106 22.83 -20.01 -2.86
C ASP A 106 22.50 -18.50 -2.86
N GLU A 107 21.26 -18.17 -2.48
CA GLU A 107 20.77 -16.78 -2.47
C GLU A 107 21.58 -15.88 -1.54
N MET A 108 21.97 -16.38 -0.37
CA MET A 108 22.68 -15.58 0.63
C MET A 108 24.12 -15.29 0.19
N ALA A 109 24.82 -16.29 -0.34
CA ALA A 109 26.16 -16.15 -0.90
C ALA A 109 26.16 -15.19 -2.10
N TYR A 110 25.16 -15.28 -2.97
CA TYR A 110 25.04 -14.38 -4.11
C TYR A 110 24.72 -12.94 -3.68
N LEU A 111 23.78 -12.76 -2.74
CA LEU A 111 23.45 -11.44 -2.16
C LEU A 111 24.68 -10.81 -1.52
N ARG A 112 25.44 -11.58 -0.74
CA ARG A 112 26.69 -11.13 -0.12
C ARG A 112 27.66 -10.67 -1.19
N GLN A 113 27.93 -11.47 -2.21
CA GLN A 113 28.83 -11.08 -3.31
C GLN A 113 28.43 -9.75 -3.96
N LEU A 114 27.16 -9.61 -4.36
CA LEU A 114 26.63 -8.38 -4.96
C LEU A 114 26.76 -7.17 -4.03
N THR A 115 26.50 -7.37 -2.75
CA THR A 115 26.59 -6.32 -1.73
C THR A 115 28.02 -5.84 -1.57
N TYR A 116 29.00 -6.75 -1.47
CA TYR A 116 30.41 -6.40 -1.38
C TYR A 116 30.93 -5.70 -2.64
N ASP A 117 30.52 -6.16 -3.83
CA ASP A 117 30.87 -5.51 -5.10
C ASP A 117 30.33 -4.07 -5.16
N GLY A 118 29.08 -3.88 -4.74
CA GLY A 118 28.45 -2.57 -4.61
C GLY A 118 29.12 -1.69 -3.56
N ALA A 119 29.44 -2.24 -2.40
CA ALA A 119 30.10 -1.55 -1.29
C ALA A 119 31.47 -1.02 -1.70
N ARG A 120 32.25 -1.81 -2.45
CA ARG A 120 33.54 -1.37 -3.00
C ARG A 120 33.39 -0.14 -3.91
N LEU A 121 32.32 -0.05 -4.70
CA LEU A 121 32.08 1.11 -5.55
C LEU A 121 31.58 2.34 -4.79
N ARG A 122 30.94 2.14 -3.63
CA ARG A 122 30.21 3.20 -2.90
C ARG A 122 30.94 3.75 -1.68
N PHE A 123 31.69 2.90 -0.99
CA PHE A 123 32.31 3.22 0.30
C PHE A 123 33.83 3.30 0.24
N ALA A 124 34.47 2.74 -0.79
CA ALA A 124 35.93 2.77 -0.91
C ALA A 124 36.47 4.21 -0.87
N GLY A 125 37.37 4.47 0.06
CA GLY A 125 38.00 5.78 0.23
C GLY A 125 37.12 6.84 0.92
N THR A 126 35.92 6.48 1.38
CA THR A 126 35.09 7.37 2.20
C THR A 126 35.58 7.39 3.65
N ALA A 127 35.30 8.47 4.38
CA ALA A 127 35.72 8.61 5.79
C ALA A 127 35.10 7.54 6.72
N HIS A 128 33.96 6.98 6.32
CA HIS A 128 33.18 6.01 7.08
C HIS A 128 33.22 4.59 6.49
N GLU A 129 34.17 4.29 5.61
CA GLU A 129 34.29 2.99 4.93
C GLU A 129 34.25 1.80 5.90
N ARG A 130 35.07 1.80 6.95
CA ARG A 130 35.09 0.71 7.95
C ARG A 130 33.74 0.50 8.61
N ARG A 131 33.10 1.58 9.05
CA ARG A 131 31.76 1.55 9.67
C ARG A 131 30.72 1.01 8.70
N ALA A 132 30.85 1.30 7.41
CA ALA A 132 29.94 0.80 6.40
C ALA A 132 30.06 -0.73 6.24
N TYR A 133 31.28 -1.29 6.21
CA TYR A 133 31.46 -2.75 6.18
C TYR A 133 30.96 -3.44 7.45
N ASP A 134 31.21 -2.85 8.63
CA ASP A 134 30.69 -3.40 9.90
C ASP A 134 29.15 -3.44 9.91
N MET A 135 28.52 -2.37 9.42
CA MET A 135 27.05 -2.29 9.29
C MET A 135 26.52 -3.27 8.25
N ILE A 136 27.16 -3.38 7.08
CA ILE A 136 26.78 -4.36 6.05
C ILE A 136 26.79 -5.78 6.61
N GLU A 137 27.82 -6.17 7.37
CA GLU A 137 27.89 -7.51 7.93
C GLU A 137 26.77 -7.79 8.95
N HIS A 138 26.47 -6.80 9.79
CA HIS A 138 25.33 -6.87 10.71
C HIS A 138 24.00 -7.03 9.97
N GLU A 139 23.75 -6.19 8.95
CA GLU A 139 22.53 -6.26 8.14
C GLU A 139 22.41 -7.61 7.41
N LEU A 140 23.49 -8.09 6.79
CA LEU A 140 23.50 -9.38 6.10
C LEU A 140 23.22 -10.55 7.04
N ALA A 141 23.71 -10.51 8.29
CA ALA A 141 23.42 -11.53 9.29
C ALA A 141 21.92 -11.57 9.66
N ILE A 142 21.30 -10.40 9.85
CA ILE A 142 19.86 -10.30 10.14
C ILE A 142 19.03 -10.78 8.93
N ILE A 143 19.44 -10.43 7.70
CA ILE A 143 18.75 -10.87 6.48
C ILE A 143 18.78 -12.39 6.34
N ASP A 144 19.91 -13.03 6.68
CA ASP A 144 20.08 -14.48 6.67
C ASP A 144 19.22 -15.15 7.75
N GLU A 145 19.29 -14.64 9.00
CA GLU A 145 18.49 -15.15 10.13
C GLU A 145 16.99 -15.14 9.83
N LEU A 146 16.51 -14.08 9.17
CA LEU A 146 15.09 -13.92 8.84
C LEU A 146 14.68 -14.57 7.51
N GLY A 147 15.62 -15.13 6.75
CA GLY A 147 15.33 -15.84 5.52
C GLY A 147 14.83 -14.94 4.38
N PHE A 148 15.34 -13.70 4.27
CA PHE A 148 14.98 -12.77 3.20
C PHE A 148 16.01 -12.55 2.07
N PRO A 149 17.04 -13.39 1.82
CA PRO A 149 18.01 -13.08 0.77
C PRO A 149 17.38 -13.03 -0.63
N GLY A 150 16.48 -13.98 -0.96
CA GLY A 150 15.73 -13.98 -2.21
C GLY A 150 14.91 -12.70 -2.44
N TYR A 151 14.33 -12.11 -1.39
CA TYR A 151 13.61 -10.84 -1.49
C TYR A 151 14.53 -9.69 -1.95
N PHE A 152 15.69 -9.54 -1.30
CA PHE A 152 16.68 -8.52 -1.68
C PHE A 152 17.22 -8.74 -3.08
N LEU A 153 17.40 -10.00 -3.50
CA LEU A 153 17.82 -10.33 -4.87
C LEU A 153 16.77 -9.94 -5.91
N VAL A 154 15.48 -10.18 -5.66
CA VAL A 154 14.40 -9.73 -6.54
C VAL A 154 14.39 -8.21 -6.66
N VAL A 155 14.49 -7.49 -5.55
CA VAL A 155 14.54 -6.01 -5.54
C VAL A 155 15.78 -5.50 -6.27
N TRP A 156 16.95 -6.06 -6.00
CA TRP A 156 18.19 -5.72 -6.71
C TRP A 156 18.04 -5.91 -8.21
N ASP A 157 17.44 -7.02 -8.64
CA ASP A 157 17.27 -7.35 -10.05
C ASP A 157 16.31 -6.39 -10.77
N LEU A 158 15.24 -5.97 -10.09
CA LEU A 158 14.33 -4.93 -10.60
C LEU A 158 15.07 -3.60 -10.82
N VAL A 159 15.85 -3.18 -9.83
CA VAL A 159 16.64 -1.95 -9.90
C VAL A 159 17.76 -2.06 -10.95
N ARG A 160 18.37 -3.23 -11.09
CA ARG A 160 19.35 -3.55 -12.13
C ARG A 160 18.71 -3.41 -13.52
N PHE A 161 17.53 -4.01 -13.74
CA PHE A 161 16.78 -3.91 -14.98
C PHE A 161 16.43 -2.46 -15.33
N CYS A 162 15.92 -1.69 -14.35
CA CYS A 162 15.63 -0.28 -14.53
C CYS A 162 16.88 0.48 -15.01
N ARG A 163 18.02 0.29 -14.33
CA ARG A 163 19.27 0.93 -14.69
C ARG A 163 19.75 0.56 -16.10
N GLU A 164 19.75 -0.72 -16.44
CA GLU A 164 20.16 -1.21 -17.77
C GLU A 164 19.24 -0.69 -18.89
N SER A 165 17.98 -0.43 -18.56
CA SER A 165 16.97 0.10 -19.49
C SER A 165 16.89 1.63 -19.50
N GLY A 166 17.77 2.32 -18.75
CA GLY A 166 17.76 3.78 -18.61
C GLY A 166 16.49 4.32 -17.94
N ILE A 167 15.82 3.50 -17.12
CA ILE A 167 14.63 3.85 -16.35
C ILE A 167 15.06 4.38 -14.98
N LEU A 168 14.65 5.60 -14.64
CA LEU A 168 14.91 6.12 -13.29
C LEU A 168 14.01 5.41 -12.28
N CYS A 169 14.64 4.86 -11.23
CA CYS A 169 13.95 4.28 -10.09
C CYS A 169 14.69 4.59 -8.78
N GLN A 170 13.97 4.54 -7.67
CA GLN A 170 14.50 4.79 -6.33
C GLN A 170 13.68 4.01 -5.29
N GLY A 171 14.36 3.30 -4.40
CA GLY A 171 13.73 2.67 -3.25
C GLY A 171 13.22 3.71 -2.25
N ARG A 172 12.02 3.48 -1.72
CA ARG A 172 11.32 4.33 -0.73
C ARG A 172 11.17 3.60 0.60
N GLY A 173 10.68 4.33 1.60
CA GLY A 173 10.33 3.78 2.90
C GLY A 173 11.57 3.46 3.72
N SER A 174 11.48 2.40 4.50
CA SER A 174 12.55 1.98 5.42
C SER A 174 13.75 1.36 4.70
N ALA A 175 13.65 1.03 3.41
CA ALA A 175 14.79 0.60 2.59
C ALA A 175 15.96 1.61 2.60
N ALA A 176 15.67 2.91 2.81
CA ALA A 176 16.68 3.95 2.93
C ALA A 176 17.58 3.81 4.18
N ASN A 177 17.15 3.03 5.18
CA ASN A 177 17.89 2.79 6.41
C ASN A 177 18.90 1.64 6.31
N SER A 178 19.05 1.03 5.12
CA SER A 178 19.93 -0.13 4.92
C SER A 178 21.16 0.23 4.09
N ALA A 179 22.34 -0.06 4.65
CA ALA A 179 23.62 -0.02 3.95
C ALA A 179 23.68 -1.07 2.82
N VAL A 180 23.06 -2.25 3.01
CA VAL A 180 22.91 -3.28 1.97
C VAL A 180 22.12 -2.72 0.78
N CYS A 181 20.94 -2.12 1.01
CA CYS A 181 20.14 -1.49 -0.04
C CYS A 181 20.91 -0.38 -0.79
N TYR A 182 21.69 0.44 -0.07
CA TYR A 182 22.52 1.47 -0.70
C TYR A 182 23.66 0.88 -1.55
N ALA A 183 24.32 -0.18 -1.07
CA ALA A 183 25.36 -0.91 -1.80
C ALA A 183 24.81 -1.56 -3.07
N LEU A 184 23.63 -2.17 -3.00
CA LEU A 184 22.90 -2.75 -4.13
C LEU A 184 22.31 -1.70 -5.09
N ARG A 185 22.45 -0.41 -4.78
CA ARG A 185 21.90 0.74 -5.52
C ARG A 185 20.37 0.80 -5.55
N VAL A 186 19.72 0.09 -4.63
CA VAL A 186 18.27 0.17 -4.43
C VAL A 186 17.89 1.58 -3.97
N THR A 187 18.71 2.18 -3.12
CA THR A 187 18.53 3.56 -2.67
C THR A 187 19.72 4.45 -3.01
N ALA A 188 19.45 5.74 -3.22
CA ALA A 188 20.46 6.79 -3.33
C ALA A 188 20.94 7.40 -2.00
N VAL A 189 20.38 6.96 -0.86
CA VAL A 189 20.64 7.54 0.47
C VAL A 189 21.66 6.68 1.21
N ASP A 190 22.76 7.29 1.65
CA ASP A 190 23.81 6.63 2.43
C ASP A 190 23.39 6.54 3.90
N ALA A 191 22.85 5.37 4.29
CA ALA A 191 22.37 5.10 5.64
C ALA A 191 23.46 5.28 6.71
N VAL A 192 24.71 4.93 6.40
CA VAL A 192 25.85 4.99 7.31
C VAL A 192 26.23 6.45 7.58
N ARG A 193 26.29 7.27 6.52
CA ARG A 193 26.58 8.71 6.64
C ARG A 193 25.50 9.45 7.44
N HIS A 194 24.24 9.05 7.27
CA HIS A 194 23.11 9.71 7.92
C HIS A 194 22.73 9.11 9.28
N GLU A 195 23.45 8.08 9.75
CA GLU A 195 23.23 7.38 11.03
C GLU A 195 21.79 6.86 11.15
N LEU A 196 21.29 6.28 10.04
CA LEU A 196 19.95 5.69 9.99
C LEU A 196 19.95 4.30 10.67
N MET A 197 18.81 3.93 11.24
CA MET A 197 18.66 2.70 12.03
C MET A 197 18.06 1.57 11.18
N PHE A 198 18.85 0.52 10.95
CA PHE A 198 18.44 -0.64 10.16
C PHE A 198 17.29 -1.41 10.80
N GLU A 199 17.23 -1.48 12.13
CA GLU A 199 16.20 -2.22 12.88
C GLU A 199 14.79 -1.61 12.69
N ARG A 200 14.69 -0.36 12.21
CA ARG A 200 13.41 0.20 11.78
C ARG A 200 12.91 -0.42 10.47
N PHE A 201 13.83 -0.88 9.63
CA PHE A 201 13.53 -1.56 8.37
C PHE A 201 13.25 -3.04 8.57
N LEU A 202 14.15 -3.74 9.24
CA LEU A 202 14.04 -5.17 9.45
C LEU A 202 14.48 -5.50 10.89
N ALA A 203 13.55 -6.07 11.67
CA ALA A 203 13.77 -6.41 13.06
C ALA A 203 13.35 -7.87 13.32
N PRO A 204 14.20 -8.69 13.96
CA PRO A 204 13.88 -10.09 14.25
C PRO A 204 12.57 -10.26 15.04
N GLU A 205 12.24 -9.32 15.91
CA GLU A 205 11.08 -9.39 16.81
C GLU A 205 9.74 -9.17 16.08
N ARG A 206 9.76 -8.61 14.86
CA ARG A 206 8.53 -8.35 14.08
C ARG A 206 8.07 -9.53 13.26
N GLY A 207 8.99 -10.36 12.75
CA GLY A 207 8.68 -11.51 11.90
C GLY A 207 7.90 -11.18 10.62
N GLU A 208 7.79 -9.91 10.25
CA GLU A 208 7.09 -9.43 9.04
C GLU A 208 8.08 -9.30 7.87
N PRO A 209 7.66 -9.62 6.63
CA PRO A 209 8.49 -9.39 5.45
C PRO A 209 8.88 -7.91 5.30
N PRO A 210 10.12 -7.61 4.85
CA PRO A 210 10.51 -6.24 4.53
C PRO A 210 9.63 -5.67 3.42
N ASP A 211 9.27 -4.38 3.53
CA ASP A 211 8.48 -3.66 2.53
C ASP A 211 9.38 -2.64 1.80
N ILE A 212 10.05 -3.10 0.74
CA ILE A 212 10.82 -2.23 -0.17
C ILE A 212 9.94 -1.81 -1.34
N ASP A 213 9.41 -0.60 -1.23
CA ASP A 213 8.73 0.08 -2.32
C ASP A 213 9.74 0.63 -3.32
N ILE A 214 9.51 0.43 -4.61
CA ILE A 214 10.33 0.99 -5.69
C ILE A 214 9.50 2.03 -6.44
N ASP A 215 9.87 3.31 -6.29
CA ASP A 215 9.35 4.38 -7.13
C ASP A 215 10.07 4.33 -8.48
N ILE A 216 9.30 4.32 -9.57
CA ILE A 216 9.75 4.20 -10.96
C ILE A 216 9.19 5.41 -11.72
N GLU A 217 9.90 5.91 -12.72
CA GLU A 217 9.33 6.95 -13.58
C GLU A 217 7.97 6.53 -14.18
N SER A 218 6.99 7.42 -14.03
CA SER A 218 5.58 7.08 -14.29
C SER A 218 5.32 6.61 -15.72
N GLY A 219 6.03 7.17 -16.70
CA GLY A 219 5.84 6.85 -18.12
C GLY A 219 6.38 5.48 -18.54
N ARG A 220 7.31 4.90 -17.77
CA ARG A 220 8.00 3.65 -18.12
C ARG A 220 7.80 2.54 -17.10
N ARG A 221 6.97 2.76 -16.08
CA ARG A 221 6.56 1.76 -15.09
C ARG A 221 6.10 0.43 -15.71
N GLU A 222 5.38 0.49 -16.82
CA GLU A 222 4.85 -0.73 -17.45
C GLU A 222 5.96 -1.67 -17.96
N GLU A 223 7.08 -1.12 -18.41
CA GLU A 223 8.22 -1.93 -18.86
C GLU A 223 8.75 -2.81 -17.71
N VAL A 224 8.78 -2.28 -16.48
CA VAL A 224 9.23 -3.01 -15.30
C VAL A 224 8.22 -4.08 -14.87
N ILE A 225 6.92 -3.79 -14.95
CA ILE A 225 5.87 -4.80 -14.68
C ILE A 225 5.96 -5.96 -15.68
N GLN A 226 6.11 -5.65 -16.97
CA GLN A 226 6.25 -6.66 -18.01
C GLN A 226 7.55 -7.45 -17.87
N TYR A 227 8.64 -6.82 -17.40
CA TYR A 227 9.86 -7.53 -17.06
C TYR A 227 9.63 -8.59 -15.97
N VAL A 228 8.91 -8.26 -14.89
CA VAL A 228 8.56 -9.25 -13.85
C VAL A 228 7.78 -10.41 -14.46
N TYR A 229 6.76 -10.12 -15.27
CA TYR A 229 5.96 -11.17 -15.91
C TYR A 229 6.77 -12.02 -16.89
N ALA A 230 7.69 -11.43 -17.64
CA ALA A 230 8.54 -12.15 -18.58
C ALA A 230 9.55 -13.05 -17.86
N LYS A 231 10.09 -12.58 -16.73
CA LYS A 231 11.12 -13.31 -15.96
C LYS A 231 10.54 -14.41 -15.09
N HIS A 232 9.50 -14.10 -14.32
CA HIS A 232 8.92 -15.02 -13.34
C HIS A 232 7.71 -15.79 -13.90
N GLY A 233 7.17 -15.36 -15.04
CA GLY A 233 5.98 -15.94 -15.63
C GLY A 233 4.71 -15.31 -15.08
N ARG A 234 3.73 -15.11 -15.97
CA ARG A 234 2.39 -14.59 -15.62
C ARG A 234 1.56 -15.51 -14.74
N GLU A 235 1.98 -16.75 -14.62
CA GLU A 235 1.37 -17.75 -13.74
C GLU A 235 1.85 -17.57 -12.29
N HIS A 236 3.06 -17.05 -12.06
CA HIS A 236 3.69 -16.93 -10.74
C HIS A 236 3.73 -15.49 -10.21
N ALA A 237 3.27 -14.52 -11.00
CA ALA A 237 3.20 -13.12 -10.58
C ALA A 237 1.87 -12.49 -10.99
N ALA A 238 1.37 -11.56 -10.18
CA ALA A 238 0.10 -10.89 -10.43
C ALA A 238 0.05 -9.48 -9.80
N GLN A 239 -0.75 -8.58 -10.38
CA GLN A 239 -1.05 -7.27 -9.80
C GLN A 239 -2.17 -7.39 -8.76
N VAL A 240 -2.02 -6.71 -7.63
CA VAL A 240 -2.99 -6.73 -6.52
C VAL A 240 -4.24 -5.93 -6.89
N ALA A 241 -5.41 -6.38 -6.43
CA ALA A 241 -6.64 -5.62 -6.62
C ALA A 241 -6.75 -4.45 -5.61
N ASN A 242 -7.66 -3.53 -5.91
CA ASN A 242 -8.18 -2.56 -4.97
C ASN A 242 -9.68 -2.79 -4.81
N VAL A 243 -10.15 -3.05 -3.60
CA VAL A 243 -11.58 -3.07 -3.32
C VAL A 243 -12.10 -1.62 -3.27
N ILE A 244 -12.70 -1.17 -4.37
CA ILE A 244 -13.30 0.17 -4.42
C ILE A 244 -14.63 0.12 -3.70
N THR A 245 -14.78 0.95 -2.67
CA THR A 245 -16.00 1.03 -1.85
C THR A 245 -16.90 2.20 -2.25
N TYR A 246 -18.18 2.12 -1.89
CA TYR A 246 -19.11 3.23 -2.07
C TYR A 246 -18.72 4.43 -1.21
N ARG A 247 -18.46 5.56 -1.87
CA ARG A 247 -18.33 6.89 -1.25
C ARG A 247 -19.68 7.63 -1.30
N PRO A 248 -19.90 8.67 -0.47
CA PRO A 248 -21.20 9.37 -0.38
C PRO A 248 -21.82 9.72 -1.73
N LYS A 249 -21.04 10.34 -2.62
CA LYS A 249 -21.46 10.69 -3.98
C LYS A 249 -21.97 9.48 -4.78
N SER A 250 -21.20 8.39 -4.81
CA SER A 250 -21.58 7.18 -5.55
C SER A 250 -22.75 6.43 -4.91
N ALA A 251 -22.83 6.41 -3.58
CA ALA A 251 -23.91 5.74 -2.86
C ALA A 251 -25.26 6.40 -3.14
N VAL A 252 -25.33 7.73 -2.99
CA VAL A 252 -26.53 8.52 -3.27
C VAL A 252 -26.95 8.37 -4.74
N ARG A 253 -26.01 8.47 -5.67
CA ARG A 253 -26.29 8.34 -7.10
C ARG A 253 -26.90 6.99 -7.45
N ASP A 254 -26.25 5.89 -7.05
CA ASP A 254 -26.65 4.54 -7.46
C ASP A 254 -27.96 4.14 -6.76
N VAL A 255 -28.18 4.54 -5.50
CA VAL A 255 -29.47 4.34 -4.79
C VAL A 255 -30.60 5.16 -5.41
N ALA A 256 -30.38 6.45 -5.70
CA ALA A 256 -31.39 7.30 -6.33
C ALA A 256 -31.80 6.75 -7.71
N LYS A 257 -30.83 6.23 -8.47
CA LYS A 257 -31.10 5.54 -9.74
C LYS A 257 -31.96 4.28 -9.52
N ALA A 258 -31.61 3.44 -8.56
CA ALA A 258 -32.37 2.22 -8.26
C ALA A 258 -33.83 2.54 -7.87
N LEU A 259 -34.06 3.63 -7.14
CA LEU A 259 -35.39 4.10 -6.75
C LEU A 259 -36.15 4.83 -7.88
N GLY A 260 -35.59 4.92 -9.10
CA GLY A 260 -36.29 5.47 -10.26
C GLY A 260 -36.26 7.01 -10.39
N TYR A 261 -35.44 7.71 -9.60
CA TYR A 261 -35.31 9.17 -9.73
C TYR A 261 -34.62 9.57 -11.03
N SER A 262 -34.94 10.78 -11.53
CA SER A 262 -34.37 11.30 -12.78
C SER A 262 -32.86 11.58 -12.68
N LEU A 263 -32.15 11.56 -13.81
CA LEU A 263 -30.71 11.83 -13.86
C LEU A 263 -30.33 13.18 -13.23
N GLY A 264 -31.12 14.22 -13.46
CA GLY A 264 -30.89 15.55 -12.88
C GLY A 264 -30.97 15.55 -11.35
N GLN A 265 -31.93 14.81 -10.78
CA GLN A 265 -32.04 14.63 -9.33
C GLN A 265 -30.84 13.84 -8.78
N GLN A 266 -30.46 12.74 -9.44
CA GLN A 266 -29.31 11.93 -9.06
C GLN A 266 -28.02 12.78 -8.99
N ASP A 267 -27.76 13.59 -10.03
CA ASP A 267 -26.54 14.39 -10.13
C ASP A 267 -26.50 15.53 -9.10
N ALA A 268 -27.64 16.18 -8.86
CA ALA A 268 -27.76 17.24 -7.86
C ALA A 268 -27.48 16.71 -6.45
N TRP A 269 -28.19 15.64 -6.05
CA TRP A 269 -28.05 15.05 -4.72
C TRP A 269 -26.66 14.44 -4.47
N ALA A 270 -26.07 13.80 -5.49
CA ALA A 270 -24.74 13.22 -5.38
C ALA A 270 -23.65 14.29 -5.20
N SER A 271 -23.80 15.44 -5.86
CA SER A 271 -22.86 16.57 -5.73
C SER A 271 -22.94 17.20 -4.36
N GLU A 272 -24.16 17.39 -3.83
CA GLU A 272 -24.38 17.90 -2.48
C GLU A 272 -23.80 16.97 -1.41
N ALA A 273 -24.02 15.66 -1.53
CA ALA A 273 -23.44 14.67 -0.62
C ALA A 273 -21.91 14.68 -0.62
N SER A 274 -21.28 15.00 -1.76
CA SER A 274 -19.83 15.13 -1.85
C SER A 274 -19.31 16.35 -1.09
N LEU A 275 -19.95 17.51 -1.24
CA LEU A 275 -19.57 18.75 -0.56
C LEU A 275 -19.71 18.62 0.96
N ARG A 276 -20.77 17.96 1.42
CA ARG A 276 -20.98 17.72 2.86
C ARG A 276 -19.94 16.77 3.44
N ALA A 277 -19.55 15.73 2.72
CA ALA A 277 -18.53 14.79 3.18
C ALA A 277 -17.16 15.44 3.43
N GLU A 278 -16.90 16.62 2.85
CA GLU A 278 -15.70 17.41 3.11
C GLU A 278 -15.78 18.18 4.45
N HIS A 279 -16.98 18.39 4.99
CA HIS A 279 -17.25 19.20 6.19
C HIS A 279 -17.81 18.39 7.37
N GLU A 280 -18.54 17.29 7.11
CA GLU A 280 -19.24 16.45 8.08
C GLU A 280 -19.09 14.96 7.74
N PHE A 281 -19.09 14.11 8.76
CA PHE A 281 -19.10 12.65 8.58
C PHE A 281 -20.53 12.14 8.34
N GLY A 282 -20.94 11.98 7.08
CA GLY A 282 -22.14 11.21 6.72
C GLY A 282 -22.98 11.80 5.59
N ILE A 283 -24.10 11.12 5.29
CA ILE A 283 -25.13 11.58 4.34
C ILE A 283 -26.29 12.12 5.18
N GLY A 284 -26.34 13.44 5.39
CA GLY A 284 -27.39 14.09 6.18
C GLY A 284 -28.72 14.24 5.43
N SER A 285 -29.84 14.21 6.17
CA SER A 285 -31.19 14.43 5.65
C SER A 285 -31.56 15.92 5.71
N ASP A 286 -31.25 16.73 4.69
CA ASP A 286 -31.96 18.01 4.53
C ASP A 286 -31.91 18.62 3.12
N GLN A 287 -33.02 19.29 2.80
CA GLN A 287 -33.46 20.03 1.60
C GLN A 287 -33.46 19.30 0.25
N GLY A 288 -34.24 18.21 0.18
CA GLY A 288 -34.80 17.72 -1.08
C GLY A 288 -34.33 16.34 -1.53
N VAL A 289 -33.36 15.73 -0.83
CA VAL A 289 -33.04 14.30 -0.98
C VAL A 289 -34.11 13.49 -0.21
N PRO A 290 -34.82 12.56 -0.86
CA PRO A 290 -35.79 11.70 -0.20
C PRO A 290 -35.16 10.87 0.92
N GLU A 291 -35.85 10.74 2.05
CA GLU A 291 -35.34 10.04 3.24
C GLU A 291 -34.89 8.60 2.93
N GLN A 292 -35.62 7.89 2.07
CA GLN A 292 -35.28 6.53 1.63
C GLN A 292 -33.94 6.47 0.88
N VAL A 293 -33.61 7.50 0.09
CA VAL A 293 -32.30 7.60 -0.60
C VAL A 293 -31.20 7.78 0.45
N VAL A 294 -31.41 8.66 1.42
CA VAL A 294 -30.44 8.94 2.48
C VAL A 294 -30.16 7.69 3.31
N GLN A 295 -31.21 7.02 3.77
CA GLN A 295 -31.10 5.80 4.59
C GLN A 295 -30.36 4.68 3.85
N LEU A 296 -30.79 4.34 2.64
CA LEU A 296 -30.15 3.27 1.87
C LEU A 296 -28.73 3.62 1.44
N ALA A 297 -28.45 4.88 1.09
CA ALA A 297 -27.10 5.31 0.74
C ALA A 297 -26.16 5.28 1.95
N ALA A 298 -26.65 5.63 3.14
CA ALA A 298 -25.87 5.54 4.37
C ALA A 298 -25.56 4.07 4.72
N GLU A 299 -26.52 3.16 4.54
CA GLU A 299 -26.26 1.73 4.73
C GLU A 299 -25.30 1.14 3.68
N LEU A 300 -25.33 1.65 2.45
CA LEU A 300 -24.46 1.20 1.36
C LEU A 300 -23.04 1.75 1.47
N GLN A 301 -22.85 2.87 2.18
CA GLN A 301 -21.56 3.53 2.32
C GLN A 301 -20.48 2.58 2.85
N ASN A 302 -19.28 2.67 2.29
CA ASN A 302 -18.13 1.79 2.55
C ASN A 302 -18.31 0.31 2.16
N SER A 303 -19.47 -0.10 1.63
CA SER A 303 -19.62 -1.45 1.06
C SER A 303 -18.79 -1.60 -0.22
N PRO A 304 -18.30 -2.81 -0.55
CA PRO A 304 -17.61 -3.07 -1.81
C PRO A 304 -18.48 -2.76 -3.03
N ARG A 305 -17.90 -2.09 -4.03
CA ARG A 305 -18.58 -1.71 -5.28
C ARG A 305 -18.04 -2.48 -6.48
N HIS A 306 -16.72 -2.51 -6.64
CA HIS A 306 -16.04 -3.23 -7.72
C HIS A 306 -14.55 -3.36 -7.40
N LEU A 307 -13.87 -4.27 -8.10
CA LEU A 307 -12.42 -4.36 -8.07
C LEU A 307 -11.79 -3.36 -9.05
N GLY A 308 -10.82 -2.61 -8.56
CA GLY A 308 -9.84 -1.89 -9.35
C GLY A 308 -8.49 -2.62 -9.31
N ILE A 309 -7.51 -2.10 -10.04
CA ILE A 309 -6.12 -2.60 -9.98
C ILE A 309 -5.33 -1.65 -9.07
N HIS A 310 -4.57 -2.19 -8.12
CA HIS A 310 -3.69 -1.40 -7.25
C HIS A 310 -2.68 -0.62 -8.08
N SER A 311 -2.41 0.63 -7.70
CA SER A 311 -1.54 1.54 -8.45
C SER A 311 -0.06 1.15 -8.41
N GLY A 312 0.34 0.27 -7.49
CA GLY A 312 1.72 -0.19 -7.32
C GLY A 312 1.91 -1.69 -7.15
N GLY A 313 0.91 -2.40 -6.64
CA GLY A 313 1.12 -3.62 -5.87
C GLY A 313 1.23 -4.82 -6.78
N MET A 314 2.33 -5.56 -6.67
CA MET A 314 2.57 -6.81 -7.37
C MET A 314 2.97 -7.88 -6.37
N VAL A 315 2.49 -9.10 -6.56
CA VAL A 315 2.90 -10.26 -5.76
C VAL A 315 3.63 -11.27 -6.65
N MET A 316 4.49 -12.06 -6.02
CA MET A 316 5.16 -13.21 -6.63
C MET A 316 4.96 -14.43 -5.75
N CYS A 317 4.82 -15.60 -6.38
CA CYS A 317 4.62 -16.88 -5.72
C CYS A 317 5.60 -17.91 -6.29
N ASP A 318 6.00 -18.87 -5.45
CA ASP A 318 6.80 -20.05 -5.81
C ASP A 318 6.04 -21.08 -6.66
N ARG A 319 4.71 -20.95 -6.72
CA ARG A 319 3.78 -21.79 -7.48
C ARG A 319 2.76 -20.92 -8.24
N PRO A 320 1.92 -21.49 -9.13
CA PRO A 320 0.90 -20.71 -9.82
C PRO A 320 0.00 -19.94 -8.84
N VAL A 321 -0.17 -18.63 -9.07
CA VAL A 321 -0.95 -17.72 -8.22
C VAL A 321 -2.39 -18.22 -8.03
N ILE A 322 -2.94 -18.91 -9.04
CA ILE A 322 -4.29 -19.50 -9.01
C ILE A 322 -4.47 -20.59 -7.96
N GLU A 323 -3.39 -21.19 -7.47
CA GLU A 323 -3.43 -22.15 -6.35
C GLU A 323 -3.57 -21.45 -5.00
N VAL A 324 -3.37 -20.13 -4.96
CA VAL A 324 -3.48 -19.28 -3.75
C VAL A 324 -4.74 -18.43 -3.79
N CYS A 325 -4.93 -17.64 -4.85
CA CYS A 325 -6.04 -16.70 -4.98
C CYS A 325 -6.60 -16.75 -6.41
N PRO A 326 -7.93 -16.67 -6.59
CA PRO A 326 -8.51 -16.46 -7.92
C PRO A 326 -7.91 -15.24 -8.62
N VAL A 327 -7.65 -15.39 -9.92
CA VAL A 327 -7.10 -14.34 -10.77
C VAL A 327 -8.03 -14.01 -11.92
N GLU A 328 -7.88 -12.81 -12.45
CA GLU A 328 -8.53 -12.33 -13.66
C GLU A 328 -7.52 -11.69 -14.62
N TRP A 329 -7.94 -11.55 -15.87
CA TRP A 329 -7.19 -10.78 -16.85
C TRP A 329 -7.31 -9.29 -16.52
N GLY A 330 -6.16 -8.62 -16.43
CA GLY A 330 -6.15 -7.16 -16.33
C GLY A 330 -6.69 -6.51 -17.60
N ARG A 331 -7.19 -5.28 -17.48
CA ARG A 331 -7.65 -4.49 -18.65
C ARG A 331 -6.52 -4.23 -19.66
N MET A 332 -5.28 -4.11 -19.20
CA MET A 332 -4.11 -4.01 -20.06
C MET A 332 -3.66 -5.41 -20.49
N ALA A 333 -3.27 -5.51 -21.77
CA ALA A 333 -2.81 -6.77 -22.35
C ALA A 333 -1.64 -7.36 -21.56
N GLY A 334 -1.65 -8.68 -21.39
CA GLY A 334 -0.57 -9.39 -20.70
C GLY A 334 -0.52 -9.20 -19.18
N ARG A 335 -1.55 -8.62 -18.54
CA ARG A 335 -1.60 -8.52 -17.08
C ARG A 335 -2.47 -9.59 -16.44
N THR A 336 -1.97 -10.17 -15.35
CA THR A 336 -2.72 -11.03 -14.43
C THR A 336 -3.01 -10.23 -13.16
N VAL A 337 -4.26 -10.20 -12.71
CA VAL A 337 -4.69 -9.48 -11.50
C VAL A 337 -5.26 -10.50 -10.52
N LEU A 338 -4.80 -10.49 -9.27
CA LEU A 338 -5.42 -11.31 -8.22
C LEU A 338 -6.57 -10.55 -7.56
N GLN A 339 -7.57 -11.27 -7.06
CA GLN A 339 -8.81 -10.65 -6.54
C GLN A 339 -8.71 -10.12 -5.11
N TRP A 340 -7.65 -10.44 -4.38
CA TRP A 340 -7.38 -9.89 -3.05
C TRP A 340 -6.75 -8.51 -3.12
N ASP A 341 -7.05 -7.69 -2.12
CA ASP A 341 -6.40 -6.39 -1.95
C ASP A 341 -5.09 -6.49 -1.17
N LYS A 342 -4.47 -5.33 -0.93
CA LYS A 342 -3.16 -5.23 -0.26
C LYS A 342 -3.19 -5.82 1.14
N ASP A 343 -4.28 -5.64 1.88
CA ASP A 343 -4.38 -6.06 3.28
C ASP A 343 -4.63 -7.56 3.35
N ASP A 344 -5.53 -8.08 2.49
CA ASP A 344 -5.78 -9.51 2.33
C ASP A 344 -4.50 -10.28 1.95
N CYS A 345 -3.69 -9.73 1.04
CA CYS A 345 -2.41 -10.33 0.64
C CYS A 345 -1.44 -10.41 1.82
N ALA A 346 -1.31 -9.32 2.58
CA ALA A 346 -0.42 -9.27 3.73
C ALA A 346 -0.84 -10.27 4.82
N GLU A 347 -2.15 -10.42 5.07
CA GLU A 347 -2.68 -11.35 6.07
C GLU A 347 -2.34 -12.83 5.76
N ILE A 348 -2.30 -13.20 4.48
CA ILE A 348 -1.95 -14.55 4.02
C ILE A 348 -0.43 -14.73 3.84
N GLY A 349 0.37 -13.68 4.01
CA GLY A 349 1.82 -13.72 3.86
C GLY A 349 2.30 -13.69 2.41
N LEU A 350 1.47 -13.21 1.48
CA LEU A 350 1.90 -12.95 0.10
C LEU A 350 2.91 -11.81 0.09
N VAL A 351 4.13 -12.11 -0.33
CA VAL A 351 5.17 -11.10 -0.46
C VAL A 351 4.84 -10.17 -1.60
N LYS A 352 4.77 -8.88 -1.26
CA LYS A 352 4.41 -7.80 -2.17
C LYS A 352 5.62 -6.97 -2.57
N PHE A 353 5.55 -6.43 -3.77
CA PHE A 353 6.49 -5.47 -4.33
C PHE A 353 5.67 -4.30 -4.87
N ASP A 354 5.81 -3.14 -4.24
CA ASP A 354 5.13 -1.93 -4.70
C ASP A 354 6.00 -1.25 -5.77
N LEU A 355 5.63 -1.45 -7.02
CA LEU A 355 6.21 -0.81 -8.20
C LEU A 355 5.41 0.45 -8.50
N LEU A 356 5.75 1.59 -7.90
CA LEU A 356 4.93 2.81 -7.98
C LEU A 356 5.40 3.75 -9.08
N GLY A 357 4.47 4.32 -9.84
CA GLY A 357 4.79 5.32 -10.85
C GLY A 357 4.87 6.72 -10.25
N LEU A 358 6.04 7.35 -10.26
CA LEU A 358 6.28 8.69 -9.73
C LEU A 358 6.58 9.67 -10.87
N GLY A 359 5.69 10.65 -11.07
CA GLY A 359 5.84 11.67 -12.12
C GLY A 359 7.07 12.54 -11.97
N MET A 360 7.53 12.77 -10.73
CA MET A 360 8.74 13.56 -10.47
C MET A 360 10.01 12.89 -10.99
N LEU A 361 10.09 11.55 -10.97
CA LEU A 361 11.23 10.85 -11.59
C LEU A 361 11.26 11.05 -13.10
N SER A 362 10.09 11.06 -13.75
CA SER A 362 9.99 11.40 -15.18
C SER A 362 10.48 12.83 -15.44
N ALA A 363 10.08 13.80 -14.60
CA ALA A 363 10.54 15.19 -14.71
C ALA A 363 12.07 15.32 -14.55
N ILE A 364 12.65 14.63 -13.57
CA ILE A 364 14.10 14.59 -13.36
C ILE A 364 14.82 14.00 -14.57
N ARG A 365 14.32 12.91 -15.15
CA ARG A 365 14.91 12.34 -16.39
C ARG A 365 14.92 13.37 -17.52
N TYR A 366 13.80 14.06 -17.76
CA TYR A 366 13.74 15.10 -18.80
C TYR A 366 14.77 16.21 -18.56
N CYS A 367 14.96 16.63 -17.31
CA CYS A 367 16.00 17.59 -16.96
C CYS A 367 17.41 17.06 -17.27
N PHE A 368 17.71 15.80 -16.93
CA PHE A 368 19.00 15.18 -17.27
C PHE A 368 19.22 15.08 -18.78
N GLU A 369 18.20 14.75 -19.55
CA GLU A 369 18.26 14.71 -21.02
C GLU A 369 18.56 16.10 -21.60
N LEU A 370 17.86 17.14 -21.14
CA LEU A 370 18.13 18.52 -21.56
C LEU A 370 19.56 18.96 -21.22
N ILE A 371 20.04 18.64 -20.01
CA ILE A 371 21.41 18.97 -19.60
C ILE A 371 22.42 18.27 -20.50
N ARG A 372 22.21 16.99 -20.81
CA ARG A 372 23.07 16.23 -21.72
C ARG A 372 23.07 16.84 -23.11
N ASP A 373 21.90 17.14 -23.66
CA ASP A 373 21.75 17.58 -25.04
C ASP A 373 22.29 19.01 -25.26
N HIS A 374 22.20 19.88 -24.25
CA HIS A 374 22.65 21.27 -24.36
C HIS A 374 24.03 21.56 -23.75
N HIS A 375 24.49 20.76 -22.78
CA HIS A 375 25.76 20.99 -22.07
C HIS A 375 26.74 19.82 -22.17
N GLY A 376 26.36 18.69 -22.76
CA GLY A 376 27.21 17.50 -22.88
C GLY A 376 27.52 16.81 -21.55
N VAL A 377 26.82 17.19 -20.47
CA VAL A 377 27.02 16.63 -19.12
C VAL A 377 25.95 15.59 -18.84
N THR A 378 26.36 14.41 -18.35
CA THR A 378 25.44 13.34 -17.98
C THR A 378 25.35 13.22 -16.47
N TYR A 379 24.12 13.26 -15.94
CA TYR A 379 23.82 13.03 -14.53
C TYR A 379 22.92 11.81 -14.35
N ASP A 380 23.03 11.18 -13.19
CA ASP A 380 22.07 10.24 -12.65
C ASP A 380 21.70 10.64 -11.20
N LEU A 381 20.80 9.90 -10.56
CA LEU A 381 20.35 10.18 -9.20
C LEU A 381 21.46 10.13 -8.14
N HIS A 382 22.60 9.50 -8.45
CA HIS A 382 23.73 9.36 -7.54
C HIS A 382 24.89 10.30 -7.87
N SER A 383 25.03 10.73 -9.12
CA SER A 383 26.10 11.60 -9.60
C SER A 383 25.74 13.10 -9.54
N ILE A 384 24.45 13.43 -9.35
CA ILE A 384 24.02 14.82 -9.19
C ILE A 384 24.79 15.51 -8.05
N PRO A 385 25.29 16.75 -8.25
CA PRO A 385 26.03 17.47 -7.22
C PRO A 385 25.23 17.60 -5.92
N LYS A 386 25.83 17.16 -4.82
CA LYS A 386 25.23 17.21 -3.48
C LYS A 386 25.53 18.56 -2.83
N GLU A 387 24.63 19.01 -1.96
CA GLU A 387 24.83 20.18 -1.09
C GLU A 387 25.09 21.51 -1.83
N SER A 388 24.46 21.72 -3.00
CA SER A 388 24.64 22.95 -3.78
C SER A 388 24.09 24.19 -3.04
N PRO A 389 24.91 25.22 -2.75
CA PRO A 389 24.47 26.39 -1.98
C PRO A 389 23.31 27.16 -2.64
N CYS A 390 23.30 27.27 -3.97
CA CYS A 390 22.25 28.01 -4.67
C CYS A 390 20.86 27.38 -4.51
N VAL A 391 20.79 26.05 -4.39
CA VAL A 391 19.52 25.34 -4.12
C VAL A 391 19.01 25.71 -2.74
N TYR A 392 19.90 25.76 -1.73
CA TYR A 392 19.51 26.17 -0.38
C TYR A 392 19.14 27.65 -0.29
N ASP A 393 19.80 28.53 -1.05
CA ASP A 393 19.44 29.95 -1.11
C ASP A 393 18.04 30.16 -1.71
N MET A 394 17.74 29.45 -2.80
CA MET A 394 16.40 29.41 -3.42
C MET A 394 15.34 28.93 -2.41
N LEU A 395 15.62 27.83 -1.70
CA LEU A 395 14.71 27.30 -0.67
C LEU A 395 14.55 28.27 0.52
N CYS A 396 15.61 28.94 0.97
CA CYS A 396 15.52 29.97 2.02
C CYS A 396 14.64 31.16 1.61
N ALA A 397 14.53 31.45 0.32
CA ALA A 397 13.64 32.47 -0.22
C ALA A 397 12.19 31.97 -0.43
N ALA A 398 11.89 30.71 -0.06
CA ALA A 398 10.63 30.01 -0.34
C ALA A 398 10.29 29.86 -1.83
N ASP A 399 11.28 29.98 -2.72
CA ASP A 399 11.10 29.77 -4.17
C ASP A 399 11.14 28.27 -4.49
N SER A 400 10.06 27.57 -4.12
CA SER A 400 10.00 26.10 -4.13
C SER A 400 8.86 25.55 -4.99
N VAL A 401 8.25 26.39 -5.82
CA VAL A 401 7.21 25.96 -6.75
C VAL A 401 7.80 24.94 -7.73
N GLY A 402 7.21 23.74 -7.78
CA GLY A 402 7.72 22.63 -8.60
C GLY A 402 8.84 21.83 -7.94
N VAL A 403 9.23 22.13 -6.71
CA VAL A 403 10.19 21.33 -5.92
C VAL A 403 9.43 20.31 -5.08
N PHE A 404 9.69 19.03 -5.34
CA PHE A 404 8.98 17.91 -4.73
C PHE A 404 8.98 17.97 -3.18
N GLN A 405 7.80 17.74 -2.59
CA GLN A 405 7.54 17.72 -1.13
C GLN A 405 7.65 19.03 -0.35
N VAL A 406 8.22 20.09 -0.93
CA VAL A 406 8.42 21.39 -0.25
C VAL A 406 7.66 22.56 -0.89
N GLU A 407 6.79 22.29 -1.88
CA GLU A 407 6.01 23.31 -2.59
C GLU A 407 4.72 23.77 -1.89
N SER A 408 4.25 23.04 -0.87
CA SER A 408 2.94 23.34 -0.25
C SER A 408 2.99 24.68 0.50
N ARG A 409 1.85 25.36 0.65
CA ARG A 409 1.79 26.65 1.37
C ARG A 409 2.39 26.58 2.78
N ALA A 410 2.18 25.47 3.49
CA ALA A 410 2.72 25.26 4.83
C ALA A 410 4.26 25.07 4.83
N GLN A 411 4.79 24.37 3.83
CA GLN A 411 6.23 24.22 3.63
C GLN A 411 6.89 25.55 3.27
N MET A 412 6.36 26.23 2.25
CA MET A 412 6.81 27.56 1.81
C MET A 412 6.83 28.60 2.93
N ALA A 413 5.82 28.59 3.83
CA ALA A 413 5.78 29.50 4.97
C ALA A 413 6.86 29.21 6.02
N THR A 414 7.33 27.97 6.10
CA THR A 414 8.31 27.49 7.08
C THR A 414 9.75 27.69 6.60
N LEU A 415 9.99 27.51 5.31
CA LEU A 415 11.30 27.60 4.68
C LEU A 415 12.13 28.86 5.06
N PRO A 416 11.61 30.11 4.99
CA PRO A 416 12.38 31.30 5.33
C PRO A 416 12.72 31.42 6.82
N ARG A 417 11.96 30.71 7.67
CA ARG A 417 12.17 30.66 9.12
C ARG A 417 13.19 29.58 9.48
N LEU A 418 13.12 28.43 8.83
CA LEU A 418 14.00 27.29 9.02
C LEU A 418 15.40 27.55 8.46
N ARG A 419 15.48 28.20 7.29
CA ARG A 419 16.70 28.49 6.52
C ARG A 419 17.57 27.23 6.34
N PRO A 420 17.11 26.24 5.57
CA PRO A 420 17.86 25.00 5.36
C PRO A 420 19.20 25.28 4.68
N ARG A 421 20.27 24.64 5.15
CA ARG A 421 21.64 24.78 4.63
C ARG A 421 22.36 23.46 4.37
N ASN A 422 21.69 22.35 4.62
CA ASN A 422 22.16 21.02 4.29
C ASN A 422 20.97 20.08 4.05
N PHE A 423 21.22 18.88 3.52
CA PHE A 423 20.16 17.92 3.20
C PHE A 423 19.33 17.52 4.42
N TYR A 424 19.94 17.40 5.59
CA TYR A 424 19.25 16.99 6.81
C TYR A 424 18.26 18.05 7.30
N ASP A 425 18.51 19.34 7.04
CA ASP A 425 17.54 20.39 7.34
C ASP A 425 16.23 20.21 6.54
N LEU A 426 16.31 19.71 5.29
CA LEU A 426 15.12 19.40 4.48
C LEU A 426 14.38 18.16 5.00
N ALA A 427 15.11 17.14 5.46
CA ALA A 427 14.49 16.00 6.12
C ALA A 427 13.69 16.42 7.36
N ILE A 428 14.21 17.39 8.12
CA ILE A 428 13.52 18.00 9.27
C ILE A 428 12.31 18.81 8.81
N GLU A 429 12.45 19.67 7.79
CA GLU A 429 11.34 20.46 7.24
C GLU A 429 10.13 19.58 6.89
N ILE A 430 10.38 18.52 6.12
CA ILE A 430 9.37 17.56 5.69
C ILE A 430 8.77 16.80 6.89
N ALA A 431 9.54 16.56 7.95
CA ALA A 431 9.04 15.95 9.17
C ALA A 431 8.15 16.89 9.98
N LEU A 432 8.51 18.18 10.08
CA LEU A 432 7.78 19.19 10.88
C LEU A 432 6.39 19.45 10.34
N ILE A 433 6.22 19.49 9.02
CA ILE A 433 4.92 19.76 8.37
C ILE A 433 4.16 18.44 8.17
N ARG A 434 3.86 17.79 9.29
CA ARG A 434 3.03 16.58 9.37
C ARG A 434 2.03 16.69 10.54
N PRO A 435 0.87 16.01 10.48
CA PRO A 435 -0.16 16.11 11.52
C PRO A 435 0.36 15.87 12.94
N GLY A 436 1.21 14.87 13.15
CA GLY A 436 1.76 14.53 14.48
C GLY A 436 2.56 15.68 15.12
N PRO A 437 3.65 16.17 14.51
CA PRO A 437 4.42 17.30 15.04
C PRO A 437 3.64 18.61 15.18
N ILE A 438 2.64 18.84 14.31
CA ILE A 438 1.74 20.00 14.41
C ILE A 438 0.84 19.87 15.65
N GLN A 439 0.27 18.69 15.88
CA GLN A 439 -0.57 18.40 17.05
C GLN A 439 0.24 18.36 18.35
N GLY A 440 1.49 17.89 18.29
CA GLY A 440 2.42 17.84 19.43
C GLY A 440 3.16 19.15 19.70
N ASP A 441 2.73 20.27 19.12
CA ASP A 441 3.31 21.62 19.24
C ASP A 441 4.85 21.66 19.13
N SER A 442 5.42 20.78 18.30
CA SER A 442 6.87 20.61 18.19
C SER A 442 7.50 21.56 17.15
N VAL A 443 6.67 22.13 16.26
CA VAL A 443 7.10 23.00 15.17
C VAL A 443 7.66 24.33 15.67
N HIS A 444 6.95 25.01 16.56
CA HIS A 444 7.36 26.32 17.04
C HIS A 444 8.63 26.27 17.91
N PRO A 445 8.78 25.36 18.89
CA PRO A 445 10.01 25.22 19.65
C PRO A 445 11.22 24.94 18.77
N TYR A 446 11.08 24.08 17.75
CA TYR A 446 12.19 23.74 16.85
C TYR A 446 12.67 24.98 16.09
N ILE A 447 11.75 25.72 15.48
CA ILE A 447 12.08 26.93 14.72
C ILE A 447 12.73 27.98 15.62
N ARG A 448 12.22 28.21 16.84
CA ARG A 448 12.82 29.19 17.77
C ARG A 448 14.24 28.80 18.16
N ARG A 449 14.49 27.54 18.48
CA ARG A 449 15.84 27.03 18.80
C ARG A 449 16.77 27.15 17.60
N ARG A 450 16.29 26.81 16.40
CA ARG A 450 17.04 26.96 15.15
C ARG A 450 17.43 28.41 14.86
N GLN A 451 16.57 29.36 15.21
CA GLN A 451 16.81 30.80 15.06
C GLN A 451 17.63 31.41 16.20
N GLY A 452 18.00 30.61 17.22
CA GLY A 452 18.71 31.11 18.41
C GLY A 452 17.84 31.95 19.34
N LEU A 453 16.51 31.93 19.17
CA LEU A 453 15.55 32.65 20.02
C LEU A 453 15.22 31.89 21.32
N GLU A 454 15.58 30.61 21.39
CA GLU A 454 15.39 29.74 22.55
C GLU A 454 16.64 28.85 22.70
N PRO A 455 17.21 28.68 23.92
CA PRO A 455 18.33 27.78 24.12
C PRO A 455 17.92 26.32 23.90
N VAL A 456 18.84 25.51 23.37
CA VAL A 456 18.64 24.05 23.27
C VAL A 456 18.77 23.44 24.65
N THR A 457 17.74 22.73 25.09
CA THR A 457 17.72 22.01 26.37
C THR A 457 17.33 20.56 26.14
N TYR A 458 17.82 19.69 27.03
CA TYR A 458 17.50 18.26 27.05
C TYR A 458 16.95 17.92 28.43
N ALA A 459 15.91 17.09 28.49
CA ALA A 459 15.31 16.69 29.77
C ALA A 459 16.26 15.80 30.60
N HIS A 460 17.21 15.12 29.96
CA HIS A 460 18.23 14.30 30.62
C HIS A 460 19.49 14.19 29.73
N PRO A 461 20.72 14.07 30.29
CA PRO A 461 21.95 14.00 29.51
C PRO A 461 21.99 12.87 28.47
N ARG A 462 21.37 11.71 28.76
CA ARG A 462 21.29 10.59 27.80
C ARG A 462 20.49 10.92 26.54
N LEU A 463 19.61 11.93 26.58
CA LEU A 463 18.81 12.34 25.41
C LEU A 463 19.59 13.25 24.46
N GLU A 464 20.75 13.76 24.88
CA GLU A 464 21.57 14.64 24.03
C GLU A 464 21.99 13.91 22.75
N GLY A 465 22.53 12.69 22.86
CA GLY A 465 22.93 11.88 21.71
C GLY A 465 21.85 11.79 20.60
N PRO A 466 20.67 11.21 20.88
CA PRO A 466 19.61 11.02 19.89
C PRO A 466 18.95 12.32 19.43
N LEU A 467 18.86 13.35 20.28
CA LEU A 467 18.11 14.58 19.97
C LEU A 467 18.97 15.77 19.55
N ARG A 468 20.30 15.67 19.59
CA ARG A 468 21.22 16.76 19.24
C ARG A 468 20.95 17.32 17.84
N ARG A 469 20.73 16.44 16.86
CA ARG A 469 20.49 16.83 15.46
C ARG A 469 19.13 17.49 15.25
N THR A 470 18.19 17.31 16.19
CA THR A 470 16.86 17.93 16.17
C THR A 470 16.68 18.96 17.28
N LEU A 471 17.77 19.51 17.80
CA LEU A 471 17.78 20.60 18.78
C LEU A 471 16.97 20.27 20.04
N GLY A 472 17.08 19.03 20.53
CA GLY A 472 16.41 18.57 21.75
C GLY A 472 14.92 18.26 21.58
N ILE A 473 14.41 18.16 20.34
CA ILE A 473 12.99 17.91 20.05
C ILE A 473 12.86 16.56 19.31
N PRO A 474 12.06 15.61 19.80
CA PRO A 474 11.84 14.36 19.11
C PRO A 474 10.95 14.59 17.88
N LEU A 475 11.50 14.34 16.69
CA LEU A 475 10.79 14.52 15.42
C LEU A 475 10.62 13.22 14.63
N PHE A 476 11.54 12.28 14.81
CA PHE A 476 11.58 11.01 14.07
C PHE A 476 11.27 9.82 14.98
N GLN A 477 10.67 8.77 14.42
CA GLN A 477 10.34 7.55 15.18
C GLN A 477 11.61 6.84 15.67
N GLU A 478 12.70 6.89 14.90
CA GLU A 478 14.01 6.35 15.25
C GLU A 478 14.55 6.99 16.52
N GLN A 479 14.31 8.29 16.70
CA GLN A 479 14.70 8.98 17.93
C GLN A 479 13.91 8.45 19.12
N LEU A 480 12.60 8.23 18.97
CA LEU A 480 11.79 7.64 20.03
C LEU A 480 12.27 6.23 20.41
N MET A 481 12.67 5.43 19.42
CA MET A 481 13.28 4.11 19.67
C MET A 481 14.62 4.22 20.40
N GLN A 482 15.50 5.12 19.97
CA GLN A 482 16.78 5.38 20.63
C GLN A 482 16.60 5.87 22.06
N LEU A 483 15.58 6.69 22.33
CA LEU A 483 15.26 7.17 23.67
C LEU A 483 14.81 6.02 24.59
N ALA A 484 14.02 5.07 24.07
CA ALA A 484 13.57 3.90 24.82
C ALA A 484 14.70 2.90 25.15
N ILE A 485 15.71 2.80 24.27
CA ILE A 485 16.90 1.96 24.49
C ILE A 485 17.92 2.68 25.39
N ALA A 486 17.87 4.02 25.44
CA ALA A 486 18.73 4.85 26.26
C ALA A 486 18.29 4.92 27.75
N ASP A 487 17.45 4.00 28.22
CA ASP A 487 17.18 3.80 29.65
C ASP A 487 18.28 3.01 30.37
#